data_AF-A6P3C4-F1
#
_entry.id   AF-A6P3C4-F1
#
_cell.length_a   1.000
_cell.length_b   1.000
_cell.length_c   1.000
_cell.angle_alpha   90.00
_cell.angle_beta   90.00
_cell.angle_gamma   90.00
#
_symmetry.space_group_name_H-M   'P 1'
#
loop_
_entity.id
_entity.type
_entity.pdbx_description
1 polymer ?
#
loop_
_entity_poly.entity_id
_entity_poly.type
_entity_poly.pdbx_seq_one_letter_code
_entity_poly.pdbx_strand_id
1 'polypeptide(L)' 'KCHFTWNLFKKEGISHDLEDRVCNQIEFLNSEFKATMYNLLAYIKYHKCQNEAALECLRQAEELIQREHADQAEIRSLV' A
#
# COMPACT_ATOMS: atom_id res chain seq x y z
N LYS A 1 -6.11 -12.78 2.38
CA LYS A 1 -7.04 -12.07 1.47
C LYS A 1 -6.37 -10.76 1.03
N CYS A 2 -6.46 -10.36 -0.23
CA CYS A 2 -5.77 -9.16 -0.76
C CYS A 2 -6.57 -8.45 -1.87
N HIS A 3 -6.10 -7.27 -2.30
CA HIS A 3 -6.74 -6.42 -3.33
C HIS A 3 -7.06 -7.17 -4.63
N PHE A 4 -6.21 -8.11 -5.06
CA PHE A 4 -6.43 -8.95 -6.24
C PHE A 4 -7.66 -9.86 -6.13
N THR A 5 -8.05 -10.22 -4.91
CA THR A 5 -9.20 -11.10 -4.63
C THR A 5 -10.45 -10.33 -4.22
N TRP A 6 -10.36 -8.99 -4.12
CA TRP A 6 -11.46 -8.15 -3.63
C TRP A 6 -12.36 -7.59 -4.73
N ASN A 7 -12.03 -7.82 -6.02
CA ASN A 7 -12.81 -7.34 -7.17
C ASN A 7 -13.12 -5.84 -7.10
N LEU A 8 -12.12 -5.03 -6.72
CA LEU A 8 -12.29 -3.60 -6.44
C LEU A 8 -12.67 -2.78 -7.68
N PHE A 9 -12.04 -3.10 -8.82
CA PHE A 9 -12.33 -2.46 -10.09
C PHE A 9 -13.20 -3.42 -10.89
N LYS A 10 -14.50 -3.14 -10.93
CA LYS A 10 -15.45 -3.85 -11.81
C LYS A 10 -15.18 -3.47 -13.28
N LYS A 11 -16.08 -3.82 -14.20
CA LYS A 11 -15.97 -3.62 -15.66
C LYS A 11 -15.52 -2.23 -16.15
N GLU A 12 -15.61 -1.21 -15.31
CA GLU A 12 -15.29 0.19 -15.63
C GLU A 12 -13.77 0.52 -15.56
N GLY A 13 -12.92 -0.44 -15.16
CA GLY A 13 -11.47 -0.26 -15.14
C GLY A 13 -11.02 0.71 -14.04
N ILE A 14 -9.75 1.12 -14.10
CA ILE A 14 -9.16 2.07 -13.16
C ILE A 14 -9.28 3.48 -13.72
N SER A 15 -9.87 4.39 -12.94
CA SER A 15 -9.91 5.81 -13.30
C SER A 15 -8.50 6.40 -13.38
N HIS A 16 -8.27 7.28 -14.36
CA HIS A 16 -6.94 7.86 -14.62
C HIS A 16 -6.40 8.63 -13.40
N ASP A 17 -7.26 9.32 -12.66
CA ASP A 17 -6.92 10.11 -11.46
C ASP A 17 -6.72 9.28 -10.19
N LEU A 18 -7.06 7.99 -10.20
CA LEU A 18 -7.02 7.18 -8.99
C LEU A 18 -5.60 7.03 -8.47
N GLU A 19 -4.63 6.83 -9.36
CA GLU A 19 -3.22 6.73 -8.97
C GLU A 19 -2.76 8.02 -8.28
N ASP A 20 -3.01 9.18 -8.90
CA ASP A 20 -2.61 10.48 -8.36
C ASP A 20 -3.25 10.73 -6.98
N ARG A 21 -4.53 10.37 -6.82
CA ARG A 21 -5.23 10.47 -5.54
C ARG A 21 -4.64 9.58 -4.47
N VAL A 22 -4.28 8.34 -4.80
CA VAL A 22 -3.64 7.41 -3.86
C VAL A 22 -2.24 7.90 -3.49
N CYS A 23 -1.45 8.38 -4.45
CA CYS A 23 -0.14 9.00 -4.20
C CYS A 23 -0.27 10.20 -3.25
N ASN A 24 -1.19 11.13 -3.53
CA ASN A 24 -1.45 12.28 -2.66
C ASN A 24 -1.84 11.83 -1.25
N GLN A 25 -2.69 10.81 -1.10
CA GLN A 25 -3.07 10.32 0.23
C GLN A 25 -1.89 9.73 1.01
N ILE A 26 -0.97 9.02 0.36
CA ILE A 26 0.23 8.44 1.01
C ILE A 26 1.11 9.53 1.65
N GLU A 27 1.17 10.73 1.06
CA GLU A 27 1.94 11.84 1.61
C GLU A 27 1.42 12.29 2.98
N PHE A 28 0.09 12.36 3.14
CA PHE A 28 -0.56 12.95 4.32
C PHE A 28 -1.05 11.95 5.38
N LEU A 29 -1.09 10.65 5.08
CA LEU A 29 -1.58 9.63 6.01
C LEU A 29 -0.57 9.28 7.13
N ASN A 30 -1.06 8.73 8.23
CA ASN A 30 -0.22 8.14 9.28
C ASN A 30 0.38 6.81 8.80
N SER A 31 1.52 6.42 9.39
CA SER A 31 2.29 5.22 8.99
C SER A 31 1.44 3.95 8.94
N GLU A 32 0.50 3.78 9.87
CA GLU A 32 -0.39 2.62 10.00
C GLU A 32 -1.24 2.42 8.72
N PHE A 33 -1.69 3.52 8.14
CA PHE A 33 -2.51 3.50 6.92
C PHE A 33 -1.66 3.55 5.65
N LYS A 34 -0.42 4.05 5.72
CA LYS A 34 0.48 4.12 4.55
C LYS A 34 0.77 2.75 3.97
N ALA A 35 1.02 1.73 4.80
CA ALA A 35 1.26 0.38 4.30
C ALA A 35 0.07 -0.18 3.49
N THR A 36 -1.16 0.06 3.96
CA THR A 36 -2.37 -0.32 3.22
C THR A 36 -2.50 0.45 1.90
N MET A 37 -2.17 1.74 1.89
CA MET A 37 -2.19 2.53 0.67
C MET A 37 -1.12 2.13 -0.34
N TYR A 38 0.09 1.78 0.10
CA TYR A 38 1.12 1.23 -0.78
C TYR A 38 0.69 -0.10 -1.41
N ASN A 39 0.01 -0.96 -0.66
CA ASN A 39 -0.59 -2.18 -1.21
C ASN A 39 -1.67 -1.90 -2.27
N LEU A 40 -2.48 -0.85 -2.08
CA LEU A 40 -3.46 -0.40 -3.08
C LEU A 40 -2.78 0.20 -4.32
N LEU A 41 -1.72 1.00 -4.13
CA LEU A 41 -0.93 1.60 -5.21
C LEU A 41 -0.25 0.52 -6.06
N ALA A 42 0.32 -0.51 -5.42
CA ALA A 42 0.86 -1.67 -6.11
C ALA A 42 -0.17 -2.33 -7.03
N TYR A 43 -1.39 -2.53 -6.50
CA TYR A 43 -2.49 -3.10 -7.27
C TYR A 43 -2.89 -2.22 -8.47
N ILE A 44 -2.92 -0.90 -8.30
CA ILE A 44 -3.18 0.05 -9.40
C ILE A 44 -2.09 -0.01 -10.47
N LYS A 45 -0.81 0.00 -10.07
CA LYS A 45 0.34 -0.05 -10.98
C LYS A 45 0.41 -1.36 -11.76
N TYR A 46 0.08 -2.49 -11.13
CA TYR A 46 -0.06 -3.78 -11.79
C TYR A 46 -1.08 -3.74 -12.95
N HIS A 47 -2.25 -3.13 -12.72
CA HIS A 47 -3.28 -2.96 -13.76
C HIS A 47 -2.86 -2.00 -14.89
N LYS A 48 -1.85 -1.17 -14.66
CA LYS A 48 -1.20 -0.33 -15.67
C LYS A 48 0.01 -1.01 -16.32
N CYS A 49 0.22 -2.32 -16.10
CA CYS A 49 1.37 -3.09 -16.58
C CYS A 49 2.74 -2.58 -16.08
N GLN A 50 2.78 -1.84 -14.97
CA GLN A 50 4.00 -1.31 -14.36
C GLN A 50 4.46 -2.22 -13.21
N ASN A 51 4.83 -3.47 -13.52
CA ASN A 51 5.04 -4.52 -12.53
C ASN A 51 6.19 -4.23 -11.57
N GLU A 52 7.31 -3.71 -12.07
CA GLU A 52 8.49 -3.37 -11.25
C GLU A 52 8.14 -2.28 -10.23
N ALA A 53 7.39 -1.26 -10.66
CA ALA A 53 6.92 -0.20 -9.77
C ALA A 53 5.87 -0.72 -8.77
N ALA A 54 5.05 -1.70 -9.16
CA ALA A 54 4.13 -2.36 -8.24
C ALA A 54 4.88 -3.15 -7.15
N LEU A 55 5.93 -3.89 -7.52
CA LEU A 55 6.77 -4.62 -6.57
C LEU A 55 7.48 -3.66 -5.59
N GLU A 56 7.96 -2.53 -6.08
CA GLU A 56 8.58 -1.51 -5.22
C GLU A 56 7.58 -0.96 -4.20
N CYS A 57 6.33 -0.70 -4.59
CA CYS A 57 5.29 -0.32 -3.64
C CYS A 57 5.02 -1.40 -2.58
N LEU A 58 5.04 -2.69 -2.94
CA LEU A 58 4.88 -3.78 -1.97
C LEU A 58 6.06 -3.82 -0.98
N ARG A 59 7.29 -3.60 -1.46
CA ARG A 59 8.49 -3.51 -0.62
C ARG A 59 8.39 -2.36 0.38
N GLN A 60 7.92 -1.18 -0.07
CA GLN A 60 7.68 -0.03 0.80
C GLN A 60 6.62 -0.32 1.88
N ALA A 61 5.55 -1.04 1.52
CA ALA A 61 4.54 -1.47 2.47
C ALA A 61 5.12 -2.41 3.53
N GLU A 62 5.94 -3.39 3.11
CA GLU A 62 6.58 -4.34 4.00
C GLU A 62 7.55 -3.66 4.98
N GLU A 63 8.38 -2.72 4.50
CA GLU A 63 9.29 -1.96 5.36
C GLU A 63 8.55 -1.17 6.45
N LEU A 64 7.41 -0.55 6.11
CA LEU A 64 6.61 0.20 7.08
C LEU A 64 6.03 -0.72 8.15
N ILE A 65 5.45 -1.85 7.74
CA ILE A 65 4.89 -2.85 8.65
C ILE A 65 5.98 -3.37 9.60
N GLN A 66 7.17 -3.67 9.06
CA GLN A 66 8.30 -4.14 9.87
C GLN A 66 8.77 -3.10 10.89
N ARG A 67 8.84 -1.82 10.52
CA ARG A 67 9.20 -0.74 11.45
C ARG A 67 8.19 -0.60 12.59
N GLU A 68 6.89 -0.54 12.26
CA GLU A 68 5.85 -0.43 13.28
C GLU A 68 5.83 -1.63 14.25
N HIS A 69 6.10 -2.84 13.74
CA HIS A 69 6.19 -4.02 14.60
C HIS A 69 7.47 -4.10 15.41
N ALA A 70 8.60 -3.58 14.91
CA ALA A 70 9.84 -3.47 15.68
C ALA A 70 9.65 -2.50 16.86
N ASP A 71 9.01 -1.36 16.62
CA ASP A 71 8.69 -0.36 17.66
C ASP A 71 7.73 -0.94 18.72
N GLN A 72 6.76 -1.77 18.31
CA GLN A 72 5.87 -2.47 19.25
C GLN A 72 6.56 -3.56 20.08
N ALA A 73 7.58 -4.22 19.54
CA ALA A 73 8.35 -5.24 20.27
C ALA A 73 9.22 -4.59 21.36
N GLU A 74 9.79 -3.42 21.08
CA GLU A 74 10.59 -2.66 22.05
C GLU A 74 9.73 -2.19 23.23
N ILE A 75 8.51 -1.68 22.98
CA ILE A 75 7.57 -1.26 24.03
C ILE A 75 7.15 -2.41 24.95
N ARG A 76 7.01 -3.64 24.42
CA ARG A 76 6.64 -4.82 25.22
C ARG A 76 7.77 -5.35 26.11
N SER A 77 9.02 -4.93 25.87
CA SER A 77 10.18 -5.36 26.66
C SER A 77 10.43 -4.49 27.91
N LEU A 78 9.72 -3.37 28.05
CA LEU A 78 9.90 -2.38 29.12
C LEU A 78 8.92 -2.54 30.30
N VAL A 79 8.28 -3.71 30.46
CA VAL A 79 7.34 -4.01 31.56
C VAL A 79 7.93 -5.03 32.53
#